data_AF-A0A2W7QKA1-F1
#
_entry.id   AF-A0A2W7QKA1-F1
#
_cell.length_a   1.000
_cell.length_b   1.000
_cell.length_c   1.000
_cell.angle_alpha   90.00
_cell.angle_beta   90.00
_cell.angle_gamma   90.00
#
_symmetry.space_group_name_H-M   'P 1'
#
loop_
_entity.id
_entity.type
_entity.pdbx_description
1 polymer ?
#
loop_
_entity_poly.entity_id
_entity_poly.type
_entity_poly.pdbx_seq_one_letter_code
_entity_poly.pdbx_strand_id
1 'polypeptide(L)'
;MVLHMSRPVKNSKTGVFYFRQKTPADLRRTFGKAEVSWSLNTKDEAEAKTRHAEAFQKQARVWQALRAKPEPIPHKKIMTMAGGFYRTLVASVEDEPGEPSMWTTMLDKFDKNQLTDQVIEKWFGPEADRLLLEEGLSTDTYSHNRLCAALHDVWLQWSEFQLKRSQGDYSPDQKADRFPLSQHPRAASKAPLKAPEEVTITSLFELWERDHLANDKPQKTADDFRQKINDLKAFLGHDDALRTTGENIADWCDHLRHEKEFAPKTVRDKYLAAAKSVFNAGTGRRKLATNPTDGVKVSVPKTKKTRSKGFTDDEASAILAATLCDPSTFGAMEERNKMAIRWVPWICAFSGARISEITQMRREDLLEDYGIACIRITPEAGSVKTGNYRIVPLHPQLIAMGLLEFIQSQPDGPIFYSPKKADENSGTRAKNAGKKIGQWVRGVAGVTDLRVWPNHGWRHRFKTLARDFDIDTEYSNAITGHEDGRVSTDYGETTVKALWREIQKLPHYDV
;
A
#
# COMPACT_ATOMS: atom_id res chain seq x y z
N MET A 1 37.72 -5.08 -18.69
CA MET A 1 36.53 -4.51 -19.34
C MET A 1 35.30 -4.91 -18.54
N VAL A 2 34.71 -3.98 -17.79
CA VAL A 2 33.48 -4.24 -17.02
C VAL A 2 32.33 -4.39 -18.03
N LEU A 3 31.72 -5.58 -18.10
CA LEU A 3 30.51 -5.79 -18.90
C LEU A 3 29.43 -4.82 -18.40
N HIS A 4 29.15 -3.79 -19.19
CA HIS A 4 28.06 -2.87 -18.91
C HIS A 4 26.76 -3.67 -18.95
N MET A 5 26.23 -4.05 -17.78
CA MET A 5 24.93 -4.73 -17.70
C MET A 5 23.88 -3.81 -18.33
N SER A 6 23.01 -4.37 -19.19
CA SER A 6 21.90 -3.59 -19.74
C SER A 6 21.05 -3.05 -18.59
N ARG A 7 20.55 -1.83 -18.73
CA ARG A 7 19.73 -1.15 -17.73
C ARG A 7 18.35 -0.83 -18.32
N PRO A 8 17.30 -0.73 -17.48
CA PRO A 8 16.00 -0.24 -17.93
C PRO A 8 16.15 1.13 -18.60
N VAL A 9 15.55 1.32 -19.78
CA VAL A 9 15.61 2.58 -20.54
C VAL A 9 14.30 3.34 -20.34
N LYS A 10 14.36 4.55 -19.77
CA LYS A 10 13.17 5.39 -19.56
C LYS A 10 12.75 6.07 -20.86
N ASN A 11 11.48 5.94 -21.23
CA ASN A 11 10.91 6.68 -22.36
C ASN A 11 10.66 8.15 -21.96
N SER A 12 11.23 9.09 -22.71
CA SER A 12 11.18 10.53 -22.38
C SER A 12 9.79 11.16 -22.49
N LYS A 13 8.88 10.60 -23.29
CA LYS A 13 7.52 11.13 -23.50
C LYS A 13 6.50 10.56 -22.50
N THR A 14 6.63 9.29 -22.17
CA THR A 14 5.61 8.58 -21.35
C THR A 14 6.07 8.29 -19.91
N GLY A 15 7.38 8.40 -19.65
CA GLY A 15 7.99 8.06 -18.36
C GLY A 15 8.08 6.56 -18.06
N VAL A 16 7.58 5.70 -18.95
CA VAL A 16 7.58 4.24 -18.79
C VAL A 16 8.95 3.66 -19.11
N PHE A 17 9.41 2.71 -18.31
CA PHE A 17 10.67 2.00 -18.53
C PHE A 17 10.54 0.86 -19.55
N TYR A 18 11.57 0.63 -20.34
CA TYR A 18 11.65 -0.39 -21.38
C TYR A 18 12.84 -1.32 -21.16
N PHE A 19 12.67 -2.59 -21.48
CA PHE A 19 13.77 -3.51 -21.73
C PHE A 19 14.32 -3.23 -23.13
N ARG A 20 15.65 -3.17 -23.26
CA ARG A 20 16.31 -2.95 -24.54
C ARG A 20 17.65 -3.68 -24.54
N GLN A 21 17.81 -4.65 -25.43
CA GLN A 21 19.04 -5.43 -25.54
C GLN A 21 19.42 -5.62 -27.01
N LYS A 22 20.67 -5.31 -27.36
CA LYS A 22 21.21 -5.57 -28.71
C LYS A 22 21.29 -7.08 -28.95
N THR A 23 20.90 -7.50 -30.15
CA THR A 23 21.06 -8.89 -30.57
C THR A 23 22.55 -9.22 -30.71
N PRO A 24 23.04 -10.30 -30.09
CA PRO A 24 24.43 -10.74 -30.20
C PRO A 24 24.86 -10.91 -31.67
N ALA A 25 26.10 -10.55 -31.98
CA ALA A 25 26.58 -10.48 -33.37
C ALA A 25 26.45 -11.81 -34.12
N ASP A 26 26.70 -12.91 -33.42
CA ASP A 26 26.56 -14.30 -33.88
C ASP A 26 25.11 -14.69 -34.19
N LEU A 27 24.14 -14.04 -33.53
CA LEU A 27 22.71 -14.34 -33.68
C LEU A 27 21.96 -13.37 -34.58
N ARG A 28 22.59 -12.31 -35.09
CA ARG A 28 21.92 -11.27 -35.91
C ARG A 28 21.29 -11.82 -37.19
N ARG A 29 21.96 -12.78 -37.85
CA ARG A 29 21.46 -13.40 -39.08
C ARG A 29 20.28 -14.33 -38.79
N THR A 30 20.37 -15.13 -37.73
CA THR A 30 19.34 -16.13 -37.38
C THR A 30 18.11 -15.50 -36.73
N PHE A 31 18.29 -14.49 -35.87
CA PHE A 31 17.20 -13.82 -35.16
C PHE A 31 16.51 -12.73 -36.00
N GLY A 32 17.18 -12.21 -37.03
CA GLY A 32 16.59 -11.27 -38.00
C GLY A 32 16.36 -9.84 -37.51
N LYS A 33 16.61 -9.53 -36.23
CA LYS A 33 16.50 -8.16 -35.66
C LYS A 33 17.81 -7.73 -35.03
N ALA A 34 18.16 -6.45 -35.15
CA ALA A 34 19.37 -5.87 -34.57
C ALA A 34 19.28 -5.68 -33.04
N GLU A 35 18.06 -5.59 -32.51
CA GLU A 35 17.77 -5.30 -31.11
C GLU A 35 16.40 -5.84 -30.73
N VAL A 36 16.24 -6.19 -29.45
CA VAL A 36 14.94 -6.55 -28.86
C VAL A 36 14.58 -5.50 -27.82
N SER A 37 13.36 -4.97 -27.92
CA SER A 37 12.84 -3.99 -26.98
C SER A 37 11.35 -4.14 -26.74
N TRP A 38 10.94 -4.02 -25.48
CA TRP A 38 9.53 -3.99 -25.07
C TRP A 38 9.35 -3.22 -23.76
N SER A 39 8.12 -2.75 -23.51
CA SER A 39 7.76 -2.02 -22.29
C SER A 39 7.87 -2.90 -21.05
N LEU A 40 8.44 -2.38 -19.96
CA LEU A 40 8.41 -3.00 -18.63
C LEU A 40 7.13 -2.64 -17.85
N ASN A 41 6.21 -1.88 -18.45
CA ASN A 41 4.89 -1.52 -17.91
C ASN A 41 4.95 -0.92 -16.49
N THR A 42 5.96 -0.12 -16.21
CA THR A 42 6.08 0.62 -14.95
C THR A 42 6.79 1.95 -15.18
N LYS A 43 6.42 2.95 -14.38
CA LYS A 43 7.11 4.25 -14.29
C LYS A 43 8.03 4.31 -13.05
N ASP A 44 7.94 3.31 -12.17
CA ASP A 44 8.76 3.19 -10.97
C ASP A 44 10.14 2.59 -11.30
N GLU A 45 11.20 3.20 -10.79
CA GLU A 45 12.57 2.81 -11.14
C GLU A 45 13.02 1.52 -10.44
N ALA A 46 12.58 1.27 -9.19
CA ALA A 46 12.95 0.08 -8.45
C ALA A 46 12.27 -1.16 -9.05
N GLU A 47 10.98 -1.05 -9.36
CA GLU A 47 10.21 -2.07 -10.06
C GLU A 47 10.75 -2.31 -11.47
N ALA A 48 11.14 -1.26 -12.19
CA ALA A 48 11.76 -1.39 -13.50
C ALA A 48 13.08 -2.19 -13.46
N LYS A 49 13.91 -2.00 -12.43
CA LYS A 49 15.15 -2.77 -12.24
C LYS A 49 14.85 -4.26 -12.04
N THR A 50 13.85 -4.59 -11.23
CA THR A 50 13.42 -5.98 -10.99
C THR A 50 12.89 -6.62 -12.27
N ARG A 51 11.93 -5.98 -12.95
CA ARG A 51 11.34 -6.48 -14.20
C ARG A 51 12.36 -6.59 -15.33
N HIS A 52 13.35 -5.68 -15.38
CA HIS A 52 14.44 -5.76 -16.32
C HIS A 52 15.35 -6.98 -16.06
N ALA A 53 15.64 -7.33 -14.81
CA ALA A 53 16.44 -8.51 -14.49
C ALA A 53 15.74 -9.81 -14.96
N GLU A 54 14.42 -9.91 -14.77
CA GLU A 54 13.61 -11.03 -15.25
C GLU A 54 13.59 -11.08 -16.79
N ALA A 55 13.36 -9.94 -17.45
CA ALA A 55 13.37 -9.82 -18.90
C ALA A 55 14.74 -10.20 -19.50
N PHE A 56 15.83 -9.80 -18.84
CA PHE A 56 17.19 -10.16 -19.24
C PHE A 56 17.43 -11.67 -19.15
N GLN A 57 17.00 -12.32 -18.07
CA GLN A 57 17.10 -13.77 -17.93
C GLN A 57 16.27 -14.51 -18.98
N LYS A 58 15.03 -14.06 -19.24
CA LYS A 58 14.18 -14.65 -20.30
C LYS A 58 14.86 -14.54 -21.66
N GLN A 59 15.39 -13.37 -22.00
CA GLN A 59 16.06 -13.16 -23.27
C GLN A 59 17.37 -13.95 -23.38
N ALA A 60 18.10 -14.14 -22.27
CA ALA A 60 19.29 -14.97 -22.23
C ALA A 60 18.99 -16.45 -22.58
N ARG A 61 17.85 -16.99 -22.14
CA ARG A 61 17.41 -18.35 -22.52
C ARG A 61 17.11 -18.46 -24.01
N VAL A 62 16.47 -17.44 -24.60
CA VAL A 62 16.25 -17.37 -26.05
C VAL A 62 17.58 -17.37 -26.81
N TRP A 63 18.56 -16.60 -26.36
CA TRP A 63 19.91 -16.62 -26.95
C TRP A 63 20.61 -17.97 -26.79
N GLN A 64 20.41 -18.64 -25.66
CA GLN A 64 20.94 -19.97 -25.42
C GLN A 64 20.32 -21.00 -26.37
N ALA A 65 19.00 -20.99 -26.53
CA ALA A 65 18.30 -21.87 -27.47
C ALA A 65 18.81 -21.69 -28.91
N LEU A 66 18.92 -20.44 -29.38
CA LEU A 66 19.39 -20.16 -30.75
C LEU A 66 20.85 -20.51 -31.00
N ARG A 67 21.66 -20.70 -29.94
CA ARG A 67 23.05 -21.16 -30.02
C ARG A 67 23.18 -22.67 -29.81
N ALA A 68 22.20 -23.29 -29.17
CA ALA A 68 22.24 -24.70 -28.85
C ALA A 68 22.10 -25.53 -30.12
N LYS A 69 22.87 -26.62 -30.19
CA LYS A 69 22.69 -27.63 -31.22
C LYS A 69 21.35 -28.34 -30.96
N PRO A 70 20.58 -28.67 -32.01
CA PRO A 70 19.37 -29.47 -31.86
C PRO A 70 19.69 -30.80 -31.15
N GLU A 71 19.04 -31.05 -30.01
CA GLU A 71 19.18 -32.29 -29.26
C GLU A 71 17.82 -32.98 -29.05
N PRO A 72 17.79 -34.32 -29.00
CA PRO A 72 16.57 -35.05 -28.68
C PRO A 72 16.07 -34.70 -27.27
N ILE A 73 14.76 -34.46 -27.12
CA ILE A 73 14.17 -34.16 -25.81
C ILE A 73 13.62 -35.43 -25.16
N PRO A 74 14.01 -35.75 -23.91
CA PRO A 74 13.46 -36.87 -23.18
C PRO A 74 11.93 -36.78 -23.06
N HIS A 75 11.25 -37.91 -23.20
CA HIS A 75 9.78 -37.96 -23.14
C HIS A 75 9.20 -37.33 -21.87
N LYS A 76 9.85 -37.52 -20.72
CA LYS A 76 9.45 -36.91 -19.45
C LYS A 76 9.43 -35.37 -19.53
N LYS A 77 10.41 -34.77 -20.22
CA LYS A 77 10.50 -33.31 -20.39
C LYS A 77 9.43 -32.79 -21.37
N ILE A 78 9.13 -33.54 -22.44
CA ILE A 78 7.98 -33.26 -23.33
C ILE A 78 6.69 -33.23 -22.50
N MET A 79 6.45 -34.25 -21.67
CA MET A 79 5.26 -34.33 -20.83
C MET A 79 5.21 -33.23 -19.76
N THR A 80 6.34 -32.80 -19.22
CA THR A 80 6.42 -31.62 -18.33
C THR A 80 5.99 -30.35 -19.05
N MET A 81 6.46 -30.11 -20.28
CA MET A 81 6.10 -28.93 -21.08
C MET A 81 4.61 -28.98 -21.44
N ALA A 82 4.10 -30.13 -21.87
CA ALA A 82 2.68 -30.33 -22.18
C ALA A 82 1.77 -30.11 -20.96
N GLY A 83 2.18 -30.55 -19.76
CA GLY A 83 1.46 -30.26 -18.52
C GLY A 83 1.48 -28.78 -18.13
N GLY A 84 2.56 -28.06 -18.44
CA GLY A 84 2.62 -26.59 -18.30
C GLY A 84 1.61 -25.89 -19.20
N PHE A 85 1.50 -26.35 -20.45
CA PHE A 85 0.51 -25.88 -21.40
C PHE A 85 -0.92 -26.14 -20.91
N TYR A 86 -1.22 -27.36 -20.43
CA TYR A 86 -2.53 -27.71 -19.85
C TYR A 86 -2.94 -26.74 -18.74
N ARG A 87 -2.05 -26.48 -17.77
CA ARG A 87 -2.32 -25.54 -16.66
C ARG A 87 -2.57 -24.12 -17.14
N THR A 88 -1.88 -23.70 -18.20
CA THR A 88 -2.09 -22.37 -18.81
C THR A 88 -3.46 -22.27 -19.45
N LEU A 89 -3.89 -23.30 -20.18
CA LEU A 89 -5.21 -23.36 -20.79
C LEU A 89 -6.33 -23.36 -19.74
N VAL A 90 -6.21 -24.16 -18.67
CA VAL A 90 -7.20 -24.18 -17.58
C VAL A 90 -7.34 -22.81 -16.93
N ALA A 91 -6.24 -22.13 -16.64
CA ALA A 91 -6.26 -20.79 -16.04
C ALA A 91 -6.88 -19.71 -16.95
N SER A 92 -6.90 -19.92 -18.28
CA SER A 92 -7.45 -18.92 -19.22
C SER A 92 -8.99 -18.88 -19.29
N VAL A 93 -9.69 -19.91 -18.80
CA VAL A 93 -11.16 -20.07 -18.89
C VAL A 93 -11.75 -20.58 -17.56
N GLU A 94 -11.23 -20.06 -16.45
CA GLU A 94 -11.58 -20.54 -15.11
C GLU A 94 -13.04 -20.25 -14.74
N ASP A 95 -13.57 -19.07 -15.07
CA ASP A 95 -14.92 -18.67 -14.65
C ASP A 95 -16.01 -18.96 -15.70
N GLU A 96 -15.69 -18.83 -16.98
CA GLU A 96 -16.63 -19.02 -18.09
C GLU A 96 -16.12 -20.11 -19.04
N PRO A 97 -16.64 -21.35 -18.94
CA PRO A 97 -16.17 -22.45 -19.79
C PRO A 97 -16.60 -22.28 -21.26
N GLY A 98 -17.45 -21.31 -21.60
CA GLY A 98 -17.97 -21.11 -22.96
C GLY A 98 -19.11 -22.06 -23.34
N GLU A 99 -19.65 -21.89 -24.54
CA GLU A 99 -20.83 -22.63 -25.04
C GLU A 99 -20.53 -24.11 -25.37
N PRO A 100 -21.37 -25.08 -24.96
CA PRO A 100 -21.16 -26.50 -25.26
C PRO A 100 -20.97 -26.81 -26.75
N SER A 101 -21.74 -26.14 -27.62
CA SER A 101 -21.72 -26.34 -29.07
C SER A 101 -20.37 -25.98 -29.71
N MET A 102 -19.68 -24.99 -29.15
CA MET A 102 -18.34 -24.60 -29.57
C MET A 102 -17.34 -25.73 -29.29
N TRP A 103 -17.40 -26.33 -28.09
CA TRP A 103 -16.48 -27.42 -27.74
C TRP A 103 -16.75 -28.69 -28.53
N THR A 104 -18.01 -29.05 -28.78
CA THR A 104 -18.34 -30.18 -29.66
C THR A 104 -17.77 -29.98 -31.07
N THR A 105 -17.90 -28.78 -31.62
CA THR A 105 -17.34 -28.43 -32.95
C THR A 105 -15.82 -28.47 -32.96
N MET A 106 -15.19 -27.97 -31.90
CA MET A 106 -13.74 -27.94 -31.74
C MET A 106 -13.17 -29.36 -31.56
N LEU A 107 -13.82 -30.22 -30.77
CA LEU A 107 -13.41 -31.61 -30.57
C LEU A 107 -13.50 -32.42 -31.88
N ASP A 108 -14.56 -32.24 -32.66
CA ASP A 108 -14.70 -32.89 -33.97
C ASP A 108 -13.61 -32.43 -34.95
N LYS A 109 -13.39 -31.12 -35.05
CA LYS A 109 -12.39 -30.51 -35.93
C LYS A 109 -10.95 -30.96 -35.63
N PHE A 110 -10.66 -31.26 -34.37
CA PHE A 110 -9.33 -31.62 -33.91
C PHE A 110 -9.22 -33.09 -33.49
N ASP A 111 -10.15 -33.96 -33.91
CA ASP A 111 -10.07 -35.39 -33.65
C ASP A 111 -8.77 -35.98 -34.24
N LYS A 112 -8.00 -36.67 -33.41
CA LYS A 112 -6.73 -37.32 -33.79
C LYS A 112 -6.91 -38.36 -34.89
N ASN A 113 -8.08 -38.96 -35.01
CA ASN A 113 -8.36 -39.94 -36.05
C ASN A 113 -8.53 -39.31 -37.44
N GLN A 114 -8.66 -37.98 -37.50
CA GLN A 114 -8.90 -37.22 -38.73
C GLN A 114 -7.74 -36.30 -39.12
N LEU A 115 -6.78 -36.05 -38.22
CA LEU A 115 -5.66 -35.15 -38.45
C LEU A 115 -4.35 -35.90 -38.77
N THR A 116 -3.62 -35.41 -39.78
CA THR A 116 -2.26 -35.87 -40.08
C THR A 116 -1.23 -35.13 -39.23
N ASP A 117 -0.05 -35.73 -39.03
CA ASP A 117 1.06 -35.10 -38.28
C ASP A 117 1.43 -33.70 -38.81
N GLN A 118 1.37 -33.50 -40.12
CA GLN A 118 1.62 -32.19 -40.74
C GLN A 118 0.58 -31.13 -40.34
N VAL A 119 -0.67 -31.53 -40.14
CA VAL A 119 -1.72 -30.60 -39.67
C VAL A 119 -1.54 -30.31 -38.19
N ILE A 120 -1.18 -31.30 -37.38
CA ILE A 120 -0.88 -31.10 -35.95
C ILE A 120 0.30 -30.13 -35.79
N GLU A 121 1.39 -30.34 -36.53
CA GLU A 121 2.56 -29.44 -36.53
C GLU A 121 2.16 -28.01 -36.94
N LYS A 122 1.31 -27.85 -37.96
CA LYS A 122 0.84 -26.53 -38.40
C LYS A 122 0.08 -25.75 -37.32
N TRP A 123 -0.71 -26.44 -36.49
CA TRP A 123 -1.53 -25.80 -35.45
C TRP A 123 -0.79 -25.63 -34.12
N PHE A 124 0.00 -26.63 -33.70
CA PHE A 124 0.65 -26.65 -32.39
C PHE A 124 2.15 -26.33 -32.43
N GLY A 125 2.77 -26.35 -33.61
CA GLY A 125 4.18 -26.01 -33.82
C GLY A 125 4.59 -24.64 -33.26
N PRO A 126 3.83 -23.55 -33.53
CA PRO A 126 4.17 -22.24 -32.97
C PRO A 126 4.21 -22.20 -31.44
N GLU A 127 3.32 -22.96 -30.79
CA GLU A 127 3.29 -23.06 -29.33
C GLU A 127 4.40 -23.97 -28.79
N ALA A 128 4.70 -25.07 -29.48
CA ALA A 128 5.85 -25.93 -29.20
C ALA A 128 7.16 -25.12 -29.26
N ASP A 129 7.34 -24.32 -30.31
CA ASP A 129 8.51 -23.45 -30.48
C ASP A 129 8.61 -22.42 -29.35
N ARG A 130 7.48 -21.82 -28.95
CA ARG A 130 7.42 -20.88 -27.84
C ARG A 130 7.89 -21.53 -26.53
N LEU A 131 7.39 -22.73 -26.21
CA LEU A 131 7.75 -23.46 -25.00
C LEU A 131 9.23 -23.87 -24.98
N LEU A 132 9.76 -24.33 -26.13
CA LEU A 132 11.17 -24.67 -26.29
C LEU A 132 12.07 -23.45 -26.07
N LEU A 133 11.70 -22.30 -26.64
CA LEU A 133 12.43 -21.05 -26.47
C LEU A 133 12.42 -20.53 -25.03
N GLU A 134 11.30 -20.65 -24.31
CA GLU A 134 11.18 -20.23 -22.90
C GLU A 134 12.04 -21.09 -21.95
N GLU A 135 12.20 -22.37 -22.30
CA GLU A 135 13.06 -23.33 -21.61
C GLU A 135 14.53 -23.27 -22.07
N GLY A 136 14.84 -22.49 -23.12
CA GLY A 136 16.20 -22.34 -23.64
C GLY A 136 16.69 -23.56 -24.44
N LEU A 137 15.77 -24.34 -25.02
CA LEU A 137 16.05 -25.60 -25.70
C LEU A 137 16.00 -25.44 -27.24
N SER A 138 16.87 -26.16 -27.92
CA SER A 138 16.85 -26.39 -29.37
C SER A 138 16.74 -27.90 -29.59
N THR A 139 15.86 -28.34 -30.49
CA THR A 139 15.53 -29.76 -30.62
C THR A 139 15.42 -30.24 -32.06
N ASP A 140 15.56 -31.55 -32.24
CA ASP A 140 15.40 -32.20 -33.54
C ASP A 140 13.91 -32.30 -33.96
N THR A 141 13.68 -32.50 -35.26
CA THR A 141 12.34 -32.61 -35.84
C THR A 141 11.51 -33.73 -35.17
N TYR A 142 12.15 -34.83 -34.78
CA TYR A 142 11.45 -35.94 -34.13
C TYR A 142 10.87 -35.56 -32.77
N SER A 143 11.65 -34.91 -31.93
CA SER A 143 11.25 -34.46 -30.60
C SER A 143 10.27 -33.28 -30.67
N HIS A 144 10.44 -32.40 -31.65
CA HIS A 144 9.50 -31.32 -31.95
C HIS A 144 8.12 -31.86 -32.32
N ASN A 145 8.04 -32.82 -33.25
CA ASN A 145 6.78 -33.45 -33.64
C ASN A 145 6.11 -34.15 -32.45
N ARG A 146 6.90 -34.82 -31.59
CA ARG A 146 6.38 -35.43 -30.37
C ARG A 146 5.86 -34.42 -29.35
N LEU A 147 6.47 -33.23 -29.28
CA LEU A 147 5.94 -32.14 -28.47
C LEU A 147 4.63 -31.62 -29.05
N CYS A 148 4.55 -31.38 -30.36
CA CYS A 148 3.31 -30.97 -31.03
C CYS A 148 2.17 -31.97 -30.79
N ALA A 149 2.43 -33.26 -30.94
CA ALA A 149 1.47 -34.32 -30.62
C ALA A 149 1.05 -34.29 -29.13
N ALA A 150 2.00 -34.13 -28.19
CA ALA A 150 1.67 -34.04 -26.77
C ALA A 150 0.84 -32.79 -26.42
N LEU A 151 1.06 -31.66 -27.10
CA LEU A 151 0.24 -30.45 -26.94
C LEU A 151 -1.17 -30.64 -27.50
N HIS A 152 -1.31 -31.32 -28.63
CA HIS A 152 -2.60 -31.68 -29.20
C HIS A 152 -3.38 -32.62 -28.28
N ASP A 153 -2.73 -33.64 -27.73
CA ASP A 153 -3.30 -34.55 -26.73
C ASP A 153 -3.86 -33.79 -25.52
N VAL A 154 -3.06 -32.84 -25.01
CA VAL A 154 -3.43 -31.97 -23.90
C VAL A 154 -4.61 -31.06 -24.25
N TRP A 155 -4.61 -30.51 -25.46
CA TRP A 155 -5.67 -29.63 -25.92
C TRP A 155 -7.00 -30.37 -26.05
N LEU A 156 -6.99 -31.62 -26.53
CA LEU A 156 -8.19 -32.46 -26.60
C LEU A 156 -8.69 -32.82 -25.20
N GLN A 157 -7.80 -33.26 -24.31
CA GLN A 157 -8.14 -33.53 -22.91
C GLN A 157 -8.76 -32.30 -22.24
N TRP A 158 -8.17 -31.12 -22.44
CA TRP A 158 -8.69 -29.86 -21.92
C TRP A 158 -10.03 -29.48 -22.53
N SER A 159 -10.23 -29.67 -23.84
CA SER A 159 -11.49 -29.36 -24.53
C SER A 159 -12.63 -30.29 -24.08
N GLU A 160 -12.35 -31.58 -23.87
CA GLU A 160 -13.29 -32.54 -23.25
C GLU A 160 -13.66 -32.08 -21.83
N PHE A 161 -12.67 -31.61 -21.07
CA PHE A 161 -12.87 -31.09 -19.73
C PHE A 161 -13.72 -29.81 -19.74
N GLN A 162 -13.48 -28.87 -20.65
CA GLN A 162 -14.32 -27.66 -20.78
C GLN A 162 -15.74 -27.98 -21.25
N LEU A 163 -15.93 -28.98 -22.11
CA LEU A 163 -17.27 -29.42 -22.51
C LEU A 163 -18.08 -29.91 -21.29
N LYS A 164 -17.48 -30.72 -20.41
CA LYS A 164 -18.14 -31.15 -19.16
C LYS A 164 -18.52 -29.97 -18.28
N ARG A 165 -17.60 -29.01 -18.10
CA ARG A 165 -17.84 -27.79 -17.30
C ARG A 165 -18.95 -26.93 -17.91
N SER A 166 -18.99 -26.78 -19.23
CA SER A 166 -20.06 -26.05 -19.93
C SER A 166 -21.45 -26.71 -19.78
N GLN A 167 -21.49 -27.99 -19.39
CA GLN A 167 -22.71 -28.74 -19.10
C GLN A 167 -23.02 -28.82 -17.59
N GLY A 168 -22.25 -28.11 -16.75
CA GLY A 168 -22.46 -28.03 -15.30
C GLY A 168 -21.67 -29.04 -14.46
N ASP A 169 -20.82 -29.88 -15.06
CA ASP A 169 -19.94 -30.80 -14.33
C ASP A 169 -18.54 -30.19 -14.11
N TYR A 170 -18.31 -29.70 -12.89
CA TYR A 170 -17.03 -29.13 -12.44
C TYR A 170 -16.18 -30.11 -11.62
N SER A 171 -16.47 -31.41 -11.67
CA SER A 171 -15.60 -32.41 -11.04
C SER A 171 -14.16 -32.31 -11.58
N PRO A 172 -13.11 -32.53 -10.77
CA PRO A 172 -11.73 -32.34 -11.23
C PRO A 172 -11.33 -33.25 -12.40
N ASP A 173 -10.49 -32.76 -13.31
CA ASP A 173 -9.87 -33.62 -14.33
C ASP A 173 -8.88 -34.58 -13.68
N GLN A 174 -9.31 -35.83 -13.47
CA GLN A 174 -8.52 -36.91 -12.89
C GLN A 174 -7.24 -37.23 -13.68
N LYS A 175 -7.16 -36.84 -14.96
CA LYS A 175 -5.98 -37.06 -15.79
C LYS A 175 -4.95 -35.92 -15.69
N ALA A 176 -5.23 -34.84 -14.96
CA ALA A 176 -4.32 -33.69 -14.84
C ALA A 176 -3.06 -33.99 -14.00
N ASP A 177 -3.14 -34.91 -13.03
CA ASP A 177 -2.02 -35.21 -12.12
C ASP A 177 -0.93 -36.08 -12.76
N ARG A 178 -1.13 -36.56 -14.00
CA ARG A 178 -0.16 -37.41 -14.71
C ARG A 178 1.09 -36.66 -15.19
N PHE A 179 1.05 -35.32 -15.24
CA PHE A 179 2.16 -34.53 -15.79
C PHE A 179 3.30 -34.35 -14.79
N PRO A 180 4.57 -34.68 -15.14
CA PRO A 180 5.69 -34.49 -14.22
C PRO A 180 5.95 -33.00 -13.92
N LEU A 181 6.16 -32.68 -12.64
CA LEU A 181 6.53 -31.33 -12.19
C LEU A 181 7.90 -30.90 -12.75
N SER A 182 8.04 -29.62 -13.12
CA SER A 182 9.28 -29.10 -13.72
C SER A 182 10.42 -29.05 -12.70
N GLN A 183 11.45 -29.88 -12.92
CA GLN A 183 12.72 -29.82 -12.21
C GLN A 183 13.64 -28.84 -12.96
N HIS A 184 13.65 -27.57 -12.56
CA HIS A 184 14.71 -26.65 -12.96
C HIS A 184 15.88 -26.74 -11.96
N PRO A 185 17.12 -27.01 -12.40
CA PRO A 185 18.28 -27.08 -11.51
C PRO A 185 18.69 -25.67 -11.09
N ARG A 186 18.16 -25.20 -9.95
CA ARG A 186 18.68 -24.02 -9.28
C ARG A 186 20.00 -24.42 -8.62
N ALA A 187 21.09 -23.76 -9.03
CA ALA A 187 22.45 -23.99 -8.54
C ALA A 187 22.48 -24.26 -7.03
N ALA A 188 23.10 -25.37 -6.66
CA ALA A 188 23.22 -25.85 -5.30
C ALA A 188 23.94 -24.82 -4.41
N SER A 189 23.17 -24.16 -3.55
CA SER A 189 23.69 -23.58 -2.31
C SER A 189 23.46 -24.62 -1.22
N LYS A 190 24.55 -25.19 -0.70
CA LYS A 190 24.53 -26.08 0.46
C LYS A 190 24.20 -25.26 1.71
N ALA A 191 22.93 -25.24 2.08
CA ALA A 191 22.48 -24.97 3.43
C ALA A 191 21.29 -25.91 3.73
N PRO A 192 21.16 -26.45 4.95
CA PRO A 192 20.18 -27.49 5.25
C PRO A 192 18.76 -26.97 5.04
N LEU A 193 17.99 -27.68 4.21
CA LEU A 193 16.59 -27.36 3.90
C LEU A 193 15.72 -27.56 5.14
N LYS A 194 15.17 -26.46 5.67
CA LYS A 194 13.94 -26.49 6.47
C LYS A 194 12.82 -27.09 5.63
N ALA A 195 11.89 -27.80 6.29
CA ALA A 195 10.67 -28.36 5.72
C ALA A 195 9.93 -27.34 4.81
N PRO A 196 9.14 -27.78 3.81
CA PRO A 196 8.40 -26.88 2.93
C PRO A 196 7.55 -25.93 3.79
N GLU A 197 7.79 -24.63 3.68
CA GLU A 197 7.02 -23.61 4.41
C GLU A 197 5.55 -23.72 3.98
N GLU A 198 4.69 -24.21 4.87
CA GLU A 198 3.25 -23.98 4.78
C GLU A 198 3.02 -22.47 4.67
N VAL A 199 2.25 -22.03 3.66
CA VAL A 199 1.92 -20.61 3.52
C VAL A 199 0.89 -20.27 4.58
N THR A 200 1.35 -19.72 5.70
CA THR A 200 0.49 -19.37 6.84
C THR A 200 0.09 -17.90 6.83
N ILE A 201 -1.03 -17.56 7.47
CA ILE A 201 -1.46 -16.17 7.66
C ILE A 201 -0.39 -15.41 8.44
N THR A 202 0.24 -16.05 9.43
CA THR A 202 1.41 -15.51 10.14
C THR A 202 2.55 -15.16 9.20
N SER A 203 2.95 -16.07 8.32
CA SER A 203 4.05 -15.82 7.37
C SER A 203 3.73 -14.65 6.41
N LEU A 204 2.46 -14.50 6.00
CA LEU A 204 2.02 -13.37 5.19
C LEU A 204 2.08 -12.06 5.98
N PHE A 205 1.69 -12.10 7.25
CA PHE A 205 1.79 -10.95 8.15
C PHE A 205 3.25 -10.55 8.37
N GLU A 206 4.15 -11.50 8.61
CA GLU A 206 5.59 -11.24 8.78
C GLU A 206 6.22 -10.64 7.52
N LEU A 207 5.81 -11.09 6.33
CA LEU A 207 6.22 -10.50 5.05
C LEU A 207 5.76 -9.04 4.93
N TRP A 208 4.50 -8.77 5.27
CA TRP A 208 3.96 -7.42 5.28
C TRP A 208 4.66 -6.54 6.33
N GLU A 209 4.85 -7.05 7.54
CA GLU A 209 5.46 -6.34 8.66
C GLU A 209 6.90 -5.96 8.34
N ARG A 210 7.69 -6.88 7.79
CA ARG A 210 9.06 -6.64 7.38
C ARG A 210 9.15 -5.46 6.41
N ASP A 211 8.29 -5.43 5.39
CA ASP A 211 8.25 -4.35 4.41
C ASP A 211 7.73 -3.04 5.02
N HIS A 212 6.72 -3.10 5.90
CA HIS A 212 6.21 -1.93 6.61
C HIS A 212 7.31 -1.27 7.45
N LEU A 213 8.07 -2.06 8.22
CA LEU A 213 9.17 -1.57 9.04
C LEU A 213 10.36 -1.11 8.20
N ALA A 214 10.69 -1.80 7.10
CA ALA A 214 11.76 -1.38 6.18
C ALA A 214 11.46 -0.05 5.47
N ASN A 215 10.19 0.37 5.43
CA ASN A 215 9.75 1.67 4.90
C ASN A 215 9.61 2.75 6.00
N ASP A 216 10.29 2.57 7.14
CA ASP A 216 10.28 3.45 8.30
C ASP A 216 8.87 3.76 8.84
N LYS A 217 7.93 2.83 8.64
CA LYS A 217 6.56 2.98 9.15
C LYS A 217 6.48 2.53 10.62
N PRO A 218 5.53 3.09 11.41
CA PRO A 218 5.54 2.88 12.87
C PRO A 218 5.31 1.43 13.29
N GLN A 219 6.11 0.93 14.25
CA GLN A 219 5.95 -0.39 14.90
C GLN A 219 4.54 -0.59 15.47
N LYS A 220 3.97 0.47 16.07
CA LYS A 220 2.62 0.43 16.63
C LYS A 220 1.54 0.01 15.62
N THR A 221 1.71 0.34 14.33
CA THR A 221 0.76 -0.10 13.29
C THR A 221 0.91 -1.59 13.03
N ALA A 222 2.14 -2.11 13.05
CA ALA A 222 2.39 -3.55 12.94
C ALA A 222 1.81 -4.30 14.15
N ASP A 223 1.96 -3.77 15.36
CA ASP A 223 1.38 -4.36 16.58
C ASP A 223 -0.16 -4.39 16.52
N ASP A 224 -0.79 -3.32 16.05
CA ASP A 224 -2.25 -3.28 15.86
C ASP A 224 -2.70 -4.32 14.83
N PHE A 225 -2.02 -4.42 13.69
CA PHE A 225 -2.32 -5.42 12.65
C PHE A 225 -2.11 -6.85 13.17
N ARG A 226 -1.02 -7.10 13.91
CA ARG A 226 -0.75 -8.40 14.55
C ARG A 226 -1.91 -8.83 15.43
N GLN A 227 -2.45 -7.91 16.24
CA GLN A 227 -3.61 -8.20 17.07
C GLN A 227 -4.84 -8.58 16.23
N LYS A 228 -5.08 -7.93 15.08
CA LYS A 228 -6.21 -8.25 14.19
C LYS A 228 -6.04 -9.58 13.46
N ILE A 229 -4.81 -9.89 13.05
CA ILE A 229 -4.49 -11.18 12.42
C ILE A 229 -4.59 -12.32 13.43
N ASN A 230 -4.16 -12.13 14.67
CA ASN A 230 -4.35 -13.11 15.73
C ASN A 230 -5.84 -13.36 16.03
N ASP A 231 -6.66 -12.32 15.99
CA ASP A 231 -8.11 -12.43 16.15
C ASP A 231 -8.75 -13.24 14.99
N LEU A 232 -8.36 -12.96 13.74
CA LEU A 232 -8.77 -13.75 12.58
C LEU A 232 -8.37 -15.23 12.72
N LYS A 233 -7.11 -15.51 13.06
CA LYS A 233 -6.64 -16.89 13.26
C LYS A 233 -7.40 -17.61 14.37
N ALA A 234 -7.70 -16.92 15.46
CA ALA A 234 -8.49 -17.48 16.56
C ALA A 234 -9.92 -17.81 16.11
N PHE A 235 -10.52 -16.97 15.27
CA PHE A 235 -11.82 -17.24 14.67
C PHE A 235 -11.81 -18.44 13.71
N LEU A 236 -10.79 -18.53 12.83
CA LEU A 236 -10.65 -19.63 11.88
C LEU A 236 -10.27 -20.97 12.53
N GLY A 237 -9.62 -20.92 13.71
CA GLY A 237 -9.07 -22.10 14.37
C GLY A 237 -7.83 -22.69 13.67
N HIS A 238 -7.28 -22.02 12.67
CA HIS A 238 -6.06 -22.42 11.97
C HIS A 238 -5.25 -21.21 11.48
N ASP A 239 -4.02 -21.47 11.04
CA ASP A 239 -3.10 -20.46 10.48
C ASP A 239 -2.85 -20.67 8.98
N ASP A 240 -3.50 -21.64 8.33
CA ASP A 240 -3.30 -21.92 6.91
C ASP A 240 -3.97 -20.86 6.02
N ALA A 241 -3.18 -20.10 5.27
CA ALA A 241 -3.69 -19.05 4.38
C ALA A 241 -4.29 -19.61 3.08
N LEU A 242 -3.88 -20.80 2.63
CA LEU A 242 -4.41 -21.45 1.42
C LEU A 242 -5.81 -22.03 1.67
N ARG A 243 -6.12 -22.38 2.92
CA ARG A 243 -7.46 -22.82 3.34
C ARG A 243 -8.45 -21.68 3.61
N THR A 244 -7.97 -20.44 3.68
CA THR A 244 -8.83 -19.29 4.00
C THR A 244 -9.61 -18.85 2.77
N THR A 245 -10.93 -18.82 2.85
CA THR A 245 -11.82 -18.40 1.74
C THR A 245 -12.43 -17.03 1.99
N GLY A 246 -13.06 -16.45 0.96
CA GLY A 246 -13.80 -15.19 1.12
C GLY A 246 -15.04 -15.29 2.00
N GLU A 247 -15.68 -16.47 2.03
CA GLU A 247 -16.75 -16.78 2.98
C GLU A 247 -16.22 -16.71 4.42
N ASN A 248 -15.06 -17.31 4.71
CA ASN A 248 -14.48 -17.23 6.06
C ASN A 248 -14.18 -15.78 6.50
N ILE A 249 -13.71 -14.94 5.58
CA ILE A 249 -13.45 -13.51 5.87
C ILE A 249 -14.75 -12.74 6.08
N ALA A 250 -15.81 -13.05 5.32
CA ALA A 250 -17.14 -12.47 5.50
C ALA A 250 -17.75 -12.88 6.85
N ASP A 251 -17.72 -14.17 7.19
CA ASP A 251 -18.21 -14.70 8.46
C ASP A 251 -17.45 -14.10 9.63
N TRP A 252 -16.13 -13.93 9.52
CA TRP A 252 -15.34 -13.24 10.54
C TRP A 252 -15.78 -11.78 10.71
N CYS A 253 -16.06 -11.08 9.61
CA CYS A 253 -16.57 -9.70 9.68
C CYS A 253 -17.94 -9.64 10.37
N ASP A 254 -18.82 -10.62 10.11
CA ASP A 254 -20.14 -10.72 10.72
C ASP A 254 -20.04 -11.10 12.21
N HIS A 255 -19.15 -12.02 12.57
CA HIS A 255 -18.82 -12.34 13.96
C HIS A 255 -18.35 -11.10 14.73
N LEU A 256 -17.40 -10.33 14.16
CA LEU A 256 -16.94 -9.08 14.76
C LEU A 256 -18.08 -8.06 14.92
N ARG A 257 -19.03 -8.05 13.98
CA ARG A 257 -20.12 -7.07 13.96
C ARG A 257 -21.25 -7.42 14.92
N HIS A 258 -21.65 -8.70 14.95
CA HIS A 258 -22.89 -9.15 15.56
C HIS A 258 -22.67 -9.89 16.88
N GLU A 259 -21.54 -10.58 17.05
CA GLU A 259 -21.23 -11.28 18.30
C GLU A 259 -20.28 -10.48 19.20
N LYS A 260 -19.29 -9.80 18.61
CA LYS A 260 -18.40 -8.88 19.35
C LYS A 260 -18.93 -7.45 19.42
N GLU A 261 -20.07 -7.19 18.78
CA GLU A 261 -20.78 -5.89 18.76
C GLU A 261 -19.91 -4.69 18.31
N PHE A 262 -18.87 -4.92 17.50
CA PHE A 262 -18.05 -3.81 17.03
C PHE A 262 -18.79 -2.93 16.03
N ALA A 263 -18.54 -1.63 16.11
CA ALA A 263 -19.06 -0.66 15.14
C ALA A 263 -18.64 -1.06 13.71
N PRO A 264 -19.50 -0.86 12.69
CA PRO A 264 -19.23 -1.38 11.35
C PRO A 264 -18.01 -0.68 10.72
N LYS A 265 -17.78 0.58 11.09
CA LYS A 265 -16.58 1.32 10.72
C LYS A 265 -15.30 0.73 11.33
N THR A 266 -15.36 0.20 12.54
CA THR A 266 -14.23 -0.47 13.19
C THR A 266 -13.89 -1.76 12.47
N VAL A 267 -14.90 -2.57 12.12
CA VAL A 267 -14.70 -3.80 11.35
C VAL A 267 -14.09 -3.48 9.99
N ARG A 268 -14.68 -2.55 9.24
CA ARG A 268 -14.23 -2.17 7.89
C ARG A 268 -12.83 -1.53 7.86
N ASP A 269 -12.63 -0.46 8.63
CA ASP A 269 -11.44 0.40 8.50
C ASP A 269 -10.24 -0.12 9.29
N LYS A 270 -10.43 -1.09 10.21
CA LYS A 270 -9.34 -1.66 11.01
C LYS A 270 -9.14 -3.14 10.73
N TYR A 271 -10.13 -3.97 11.03
CA TYR A 271 -10.00 -5.43 10.98
C TYR A 271 -9.88 -5.93 9.53
N LEU A 272 -10.89 -5.65 8.71
CA LEU A 272 -10.89 -6.05 7.30
C LEU A 272 -9.77 -5.35 6.52
N ALA A 273 -9.45 -4.09 6.83
CA ALA A 273 -8.34 -3.38 6.21
C ALA A 273 -6.96 -4.02 6.51
N ALA A 274 -6.75 -4.49 7.76
CA ALA A 274 -5.53 -5.21 8.14
C ALA A 274 -5.42 -6.56 7.40
N ALA A 275 -6.51 -7.34 7.41
CA ALA A 275 -6.57 -8.60 6.65
C ALA A 275 -6.28 -8.36 5.16
N LYS A 276 -6.95 -7.38 4.53
CA LYS A 276 -6.71 -7.00 3.13
C LYS A 276 -5.24 -6.71 2.85
N SER A 277 -4.60 -5.92 3.70
CA SER A 277 -3.18 -5.56 3.53
C SER A 277 -2.26 -6.76 3.61
N VAL A 278 -2.51 -7.68 4.55
CA VAL A 278 -1.70 -8.88 4.75
C VAL A 278 -1.89 -9.88 3.61
N PHE A 279 -3.13 -10.17 3.22
CA PHE A 279 -3.40 -11.08 2.10
C PHE A 279 -2.94 -10.50 0.75
N ASN A 280 -3.04 -9.18 0.55
CA ASN A 280 -2.45 -8.50 -0.62
C ASN A 280 -0.92 -8.63 -0.66
N ALA A 281 -0.24 -8.61 0.49
CA ALA A 281 1.20 -8.84 0.54
C ALA A 281 1.55 -10.26 0.06
N GLY A 282 0.69 -11.24 0.34
CA GLY A 282 0.80 -12.61 -0.14
C GLY A 282 0.56 -12.77 -1.64
N THR A 283 -0.55 -12.24 -2.15
CA THR A 283 -0.85 -12.30 -3.61
C THR A 283 0.16 -11.50 -4.43
N GLY A 284 0.55 -10.30 -3.98
CA GLY A 284 1.56 -9.48 -4.65
C GLY A 284 2.94 -10.16 -4.77
N ARG A 285 3.23 -11.12 -3.89
CA ARG A 285 4.45 -11.96 -3.91
C ARG A 285 4.24 -13.33 -4.56
N ARG A 286 3.06 -13.57 -5.13
CA ARG A 286 2.66 -14.87 -5.70
C ARG A 286 2.77 -16.02 -4.68
N LYS A 287 2.55 -15.74 -3.39
CA LYS A 287 2.44 -16.74 -2.32
C LYS A 287 1.03 -17.32 -2.22
N LEU A 288 0.04 -16.54 -2.66
CA LEU A 288 -1.35 -16.94 -2.82
C LEU A 288 -1.76 -16.71 -4.29
N ALA A 289 -2.61 -17.60 -4.82
CA ALA A 289 -3.17 -17.47 -6.16
C ALA A 289 -4.28 -16.40 -6.19
N THR A 290 -5.17 -16.44 -5.19
CA THR A 290 -6.28 -15.50 -5.03
C THR A 290 -6.21 -14.83 -3.66
N ASN A 291 -6.79 -13.64 -3.54
CA ASN A 291 -6.91 -12.96 -2.26
C ASN A 291 -8.29 -13.25 -1.66
N PRO A 292 -8.40 -13.96 -0.51
CA PRO A 292 -9.70 -14.25 0.09
C PRO A 292 -10.43 -13.00 0.61
N THR A 293 -9.76 -11.87 0.70
CA THR A 293 -10.39 -10.61 1.12
C THR A 293 -11.00 -9.81 -0.04
N ASP A 294 -10.77 -10.25 -1.29
CA ASP A 294 -11.36 -9.61 -2.47
C ASP A 294 -12.88 -9.83 -2.50
N GLY A 295 -13.62 -8.82 -2.94
CA GLY A 295 -15.09 -8.84 -2.92
C GLY A 295 -15.73 -8.61 -1.54
N VAL A 296 -15.06 -8.94 -0.43
CA VAL A 296 -15.61 -8.77 0.92
C VAL A 296 -15.74 -7.29 1.28
N LYS A 297 -16.95 -6.90 1.70
CA LYS A 297 -17.33 -5.51 2.02
C LYS A 297 -18.17 -5.47 3.28
N VAL A 298 -17.82 -4.56 4.18
CA VAL A 298 -18.65 -4.21 5.34
C VAL A 298 -19.35 -2.88 5.07
N SER A 299 -20.69 -2.91 5.01
CA SER A 299 -21.49 -1.71 4.82
C SER A 299 -21.46 -0.84 6.07
N VAL A 300 -21.11 0.44 5.89
CA VAL A 300 -21.14 1.42 6.97
C VAL A 300 -22.26 2.41 6.67
N PRO A 301 -23.31 2.47 7.53
CA PRO A 301 -24.39 3.42 7.32
C PRO A 301 -23.83 4.84 7.34
N LYS A 302 -24.33 5.69 6.42
CA LYS A 302 -23.98 7.10 6.40
C LYS A 302 -24.43 7.73 7.71
N THR A 303 -23.49 8.27 8.48
CA THR A 303 -23.81 9.00 9.70
C THR A 303 -24.52 10.30 9.32
N LYS A 304 -25.69 10.56 9.91
CA LYS A 304 -26.38 11.85 9.75
C LYS A 304 -25.49 12.95 10.35
N LYS A 305 -25.17 13.98 9.56
CA LYS A 305 -24.39 15.13 10.03
C LYS A 305 -25.34 16.12 10.71
N THR A 306 -25.42 16.06 12.03
CA THR A 306 -26.32 16.91 12.83
C THR A 306 -25.66 18.18 13.37
N ARG A 307 -24.34 18.31 13.26
CA ARG A 307 -23.59 19.54 13.59
C ARG A 307 -22.24 19.60 12.87
N SER A 308 -21.61 20.77 12.88
CA SER A 308 -20.21 20.92 12.49
C SER A 308 -19.27 20.18 13.45
N LYS A 309 -18.13 19.71 12.93
CA LYS A 309 -17.05 19.09 13.73
C LYS A 309 -16.10 20.13 14.33
N GLY A 310 -16.22 21.39 13.93
CA GLY A 310 -15.47 22.52 14.50
C GLY A 310 -16.18 23.07 15.74
N PHE A 311 -15.41 23.82 16.54
CA PHE A 311 -15.98 24.64 17.59
C PHE A 311 -16.80 25.77 16.97
N THR A 312 -17.99 26.00 17.52
CA THR A 312 -18.78 27.22 17.31
C THR A 312 -18.04 28.44 17.86
N ASP A 313 -18.55 29.64 17.58
CA ASP A 313 -17.96 30.88 18.11
C ASP A 313 -18.01 30.88 19.63
N ASP A 314 -19.17 30.56 20.22
CA ASP A 314 -19.34 30.47 21.67
C ASP A 314 -18.42 29.41 22.31
N GLU A 315 -18.33 28.21 21.72
CA GLU A 315 -17.42 27.17 22.22
C GLU A 315 -15.95 27.60 22.11
N ALA A 316 -15.57 28.27 21.03
CA ALA A 316 -14.20 28.77 20.85
C ALA A 316 -13.87 29.87 21.85
N SER A 317 -14.75 30.85 22.00
CA SER A 317 -14.59 31.94 22.96
C SER A 317 -14.56 31.42 24.40
N ALA A 318 -15.44 30.50 24.77
CA ALA A 318 -15.43 29.87 26.09
C ALA A 318 -14.13 29.12 26.37
N ILE A 319 -13.60 28.37 25.38
CA ILE A 319 -12.29 27.71 25.53
C ILE A 319 -11.20 28.75 25.71
N LEU A 320 -11.11 29.77 24.86
CA LEU A 320 -10.02 30.75 24.91
C LEU A 320 -10.09 31.60 26.18
N ALA A 321 -11.26 32.06 26.60
CA ALA A 321 -11.46 32.75 27.87
C ALA A 321 -11.03 31.88 29.06
N ALA A 322 -11.40 30.60 29.07
CA ALA A 322 -10.99 29.67 30.14
C ALA A 322 -9.47 29.46 30.21
N THR A 323 -8.72 29.67 29.11
CA THR A 323 -7.24 29.62 29.16
C THR A 323 -6.63 30.79 29.92
N LEU A 324 -7.37 31.91 30.08
CA LEU A 324 -6.93 33.13 30.75
C LEU A 324 -7.21 33.10 32.26
N CYS A 325 -7.98 32.13 32.75
CA CYS A 325 -8.22 31.95 34.17
C CYS A 325 -6.91 31.67 34.94
N ASP A 326 -6.89 32.06 36.21
CA ASP A 326 -5.72 31.85 37.08
C ASP A 326 -5.30 30.37 37.09
N PRO A 327 -4.05 30.04 36.70
CA PRO A 327 -3.54 28.67 36.71
C PRO A 327 -3.60 27.96 38.06
N SER A 328 -3.73 28.71 39.17
CA SER A 328 -3.95 28.16 40.51
C SER A 328 -5.23 27.33 40.60
N THR A 329 -6.23 27.64 39.78
CA THR A 329 -7.52 26.93 39.70
C THR A 329 -7.40 25.51 39.14
N PHE A 330 -6.27 25.16 38.52
CA PHE A 330 -6.02 23.82 37.97
C PHE A 330 -5.47 22.81 39.00
N GLY A 331 -5.42 23.19 40.28
CA GLY A 331 -4.99 22.32 41.37
C GLY A 331 -3.57 21.79 41.21
N ALA A 332 -3.35 20.52 41.57
CA ALA A 332 -2.05 19.84 41.52
C ALA A 332 -1.59 19.46 40.09
N MET A 333 -2.15 20.08 39.05
CA MET A 333 -1.69 19.88 37.68
C MET A 333 -0.24 20.36 37.54
N GLU A 334 0.60 19.55 36.88
CA GLU A 334 1.99 19.93 36.63
C GLU A 334 2.08 21.16 35.71
N GLU A 335 3.03 22.05 36.01
CA GLU A 335 3.13 23.41 35.44
C GLU A 335 3.18 23.43 33.92
N ARG A 336 3.92 22.54 33.27
CA ARG A 336 3.97 22.50 31.79
C ARG A 336 2.63 22.13 31.16
N ASN A 337 1.78 21.36 31.84
CA ASN A 337 0.41 21.12 31.36
C ASN A 337 -0.48 22.36 31.54
N LYS A 338 -0.28 23.15 32.62
CA LYS A 338 -0.98 24.44 32.78
C LYS A 338 -0.59 25.41 31.66
N MET A 339 0.70 25.48 31.34
CA MET A 339 1.21 26.22 30.18
C MET A 339 0.64 25.70 28.86
N ALA A 340 0.48 24.38 28.73
CA ALA A 340 -0.13 23.77 27.55
C ALA A 340 -1.61 24.20 27.40
N ILE A 341 -2.38 24.22 28.49
CA ILE A 341 -3.75 24.75 28.49
C ILE A 341 -3.76 26.23 28.12
N ARG A 342 -2.82 27.03 28.66
CA ARG A 342 -2.72 28.47 28.40
C ARG A 342 -2.49 28.81 26.93
N TRP A 343 -1.63 28.07 26.23
CA TRP A 343 -1.12 28.47 24.91
C TRP A 343 -1.54 27.59 23.75
N VAL A 344 -1.69 26.28 23.94
CA VAL A 344 -1.96 25.35 22.83
C VAL A 344 -3.31 25.66 22.14
N PRO A 345 -4.43 25.92 22.86
CA PRO A 345 -5.69 26.31 22.21
C PRO A 345 -5.55 27.57 21.35
N TRP A 346 -4.86 28.60 21.85
CA TRP A 346 -4.60 29.85 21.12
C TRP A 346 -3.80 29.63 19.84
N ILE A 347 -2.70 28.87 19.92
CA ILE A 347 -1.90 28.53 18.73
C ILE A 347 -2.77 27.76 17.73
N CYS A 348 -3.55 26.77 18.19
CA CYS A 348 -4.41 25.97 17.31
C CYS A 348 -5.55 26.79 16.68
N ALA A 349 -6.06 27.81 17.37
CA ALA A 349 -7.12 28.68 16.87
C ALA A 349 -6.70 29.46 15.62
N PHE A 350 -5.43 29.91 15.57
CA PHE A 350 -4.87 30.68 14.45
C PHE A 350 -4.09 29.86 13.42
N SER A 351 -3.75 28.61 13.71
CA SER A 351 -2.97 27.76 12.79
C SER A 351 -3.73 26.54 12.25
N GLY A 352 -4.83 26.15 12.89
CA GLY A 352 -5.48 24.87 12.61
C GLY A 352 -4.56 23.65 12.79
N ALA A 353 -3.43 23.81 13.48
CA ALA A 353 -2.54 22.71 13.83
C ALA A 353 -3.26 21.69 14.69
N ARG A 354 -2.80 20.43 14.65
CA ARG A 354 -3.33 19.43 15.59
C ARG A 354 -2.78 19.75 16.98
N ILE A 355 -3.60 19.60 18.02
CA ILE A 355 -3.14 19.80 19.41
C ILE A 355 -1.85 19.01 19.68
N SER A 356 -1.77 17.76 19.20
CA SER A 356 -0.59 16.92 19.38
C SER A 356 0.68 17.49 18.72
N GLU A 357 0.55 18.17 17.57
CA GLU A 357 1.67 18.80 16.85
C GLU A 357 2.21 20.01 17.61
N ILE A 358 1.35 20.74 18.32
CA ILE A 358 1.78 21.88 19.15
C ILE A 358 2.31 21.39 20.49
N THR A 359 1.71 20.37 21.12
CA THR A 359 2.20 19.84 22.40
C THR A 359 3.58 19.17 22.31
N GLN A 360 4.03 18.80 21.12
CA GLN A 360 5.39 18.29 20.89
C GLN A 360 6.42 19.38 20.58
N MET A 361 5.98 20.63 20.41
CA MET A 361 6.84 21.76 20.04
C MET A 361 7.96 21.96 21.08
N ARG A 362 9.15 22.25 20.55
CA ARG A 362 10.33 22.58 21.33
C ARG A 362 10.62 24.07 21.24
N ARG A 363 11.42 24.60 22.16
CA ARG A 363 11.86 25.99 22.15
C ARG A 363 12.51 26.36 20.81
N GLU A 364 13.38 25.50 20.29
CA GLU A 364 14.11 25.68 19.02
C GLU A 364 13.23 25.59 17.76
N ASP A 365 11.95 25.25 17.90
CA ASP A 365 11.00 25.26 16.78
C ASP A 365 10.36 26.65 16.58
N LEU A 366 10.61 27.61 17.48
CA LEU A 366 10.34 29.02 17.23
C LEU A 366 11.42 29.59 16.31
N LEU A 367 10.99 30.12 15.18
CA LEU A 367 11.85 30.68 14.14
C LEU A 367 11.41 32.10 13.80
N GLU A 368 12.30 32.86 13.18
CA GLU A 368 11.98 34.13 12.54
C GLU A 368 12.41 34.04 11.07
N ASP A 369 11.52 34.40 10.16
CA ASP A 369 11.81 34.48 8.73
C ASP A 369 11.26 35.80 8.17
N TYR A 370 12.11 36.59 7.54
CA TYR A 370 11.80 37.96 7.10
C TYR A 370 11.17 38.87 8.19
N GLY A 371 11.62 38.74 9.45
CA GLY A 371 11.06 39.49 10.57
C GLY A 371 9.68 39.00 11.03
N ILE A 372 9.22 37.86 10.52
CA ILE A 372 7.94 37.25 10.88
C ILE A 372 8.21 36.07 11.81
N ALA A 373 7.73 36.15 13.05
CA ALA A 373 7.80 35.06 14.00
C ALA A 373 6.94 33.87 13.54
N CYS A 374 7.51 32.67 13.57
CA CYS A 374 6.91 31.46 13.05
C CYS A 374 7.13 30.26 13.99
N ILE A 375 6.23 29.28 13.92
CA ILE A 375 6.42 27.95 14.53
C ILE A 375 6.71 26.94 13.43
N ARG A 376 7.80 26.18 13.57
CA ARG A 376 8.11 25.01 12.76
C ARG A 376 7.44 23.77 13.34
N ILE A 377 6.52 23.17 12.60
CA ILE A 377 5.95 21.87 12.93
C ILE A 377 6.73 20.82 12.13
N THR A 378 7.50 19.99 12.82
CA THR A 378 8.50 19.08 12.20
C THR A 378 8.39 17.65 12.75
N PRO A 379 8.66 16.61 11.93
CA PRO A 379 8.80 15.23 12.40
C PRO A 379 9.93 15.05 13.44
N GLU A 380 10.93 15.93 13.47
CA GLU A 380 12.03 15.89 14.45
C GLU A 380 11.56 16.08 15.91
N ALA A 381 10.50 16.86 16.10
CA ALA A 381 9.90 17.10 17.41
C ALA A 381 8.96 15.96 17.85
N GLY A 382 8.51 15.14 16.89
CA GLY A 382 7.58 14.04 17.10
C GLY A 382 6.71 13.78 15.88
N SER A 383 5.90 12.72 15.93
CA SER A 383 5.15 12.23 14.76
C SER A 383 4.20 13.28 14.15
N VAL A 384 4.52 13.69 12.92
CA VAL A 384 3.64 14.45 12.02
C VAL A 384 3.05 13.49 11.00
N LYS A 385 1.73 13.54 10.76
CA LYS A 385 1.03 12.51 9.95
C LYS A 385 1.53 12.40 8.50
N THR A 386 1.94 13.50 7.90
CA THR A 386 2.45 13.55 6.52
C THR A 386 3.95 13.25 6.46
N GLY A 387 4.65 13.24 7.60
CA GLY A 387 6.12 13.16 7.64
C GLY A 387 6.84 14.45 7.23
N ASN A 388 6.13 15.41 6.63
CA ASN A 388 6.70 16.67 6.15
C ASN A 388 6.68 17.75 7.24
N TYR A 389 7.74 18.56 7.29
CA TYR A 389 7.75 19.76 8.11
C TYR A 389 6.95 20.89 7.44
N ARG A 390 6.49 21.86 8.24
CA ARG A 390 5.94 23.12 7.75
C ARG A 390 6.24 24.27 8.69
N ILE A 391 6.29 25.47 8.15
CA ILE A 391 6.47 26.72 8.90
C ILE A 391 5.12 27.43 8.93
N VAL A 392 4.67 27.81 10.13
CA VAL A 392 3.41 28.50 10.34
C VAL A 392 3.67 29.86 10.99
N PRO A 393 3.40 30.98 10.29
CA PRO A 393 3.52 32.31 10.88
C PRO A 393 2.61 32.50 12.09
N LEU A 394 3.07 33.28 13.07
CA LEU A 394 2.26 33.65 14.23
C LEU A 394 1.32 34.80 13.89
N HIS A 395 0.08 34.68 14.34
CA HIS A 395 -0.90 35.75 14.27
C HIS A 395 -0.50 36.91 15.23
N PRO A 396 -0.69 38.20 14.85
CA PRO A 396 -0.33 39.34 15.69
C PRO A 396 -0.89 39.30 17.11
N GLN A 397 -2.11 38.80 17.31
CA GLN A 397 -2.68 38.66 18.66
C GLN A 397 -1.84 37.72 19.55
N LEU A 398 -1.26 36.65 19.02
CA LEU A 398 -0.40 35.75 19.81
C LEU A 398 0.87 36.47 20.27
N ILE A 399 1.43 37.32 19.41
CA ILE A 399 2.60 38.15 19.73
C ILE A 399 2.22 39.16 20.82
N ALA A 400 1.12 39.89 20.64
CA ALA A 400 0.62 40.87 21.61
C ALA A 400 0.31 40.26 22.98
N MET A 401 -0.10 39.00 23.03
CA MET A 401 -0.36 38.26 24.26
C MET A 401 0.92 37.83 25.00
N GLY A 402 2.10 37.95 24.38
CA GLY A 402 3.37 37.57 24.98
C GLY A 402 3.82 36.13 24.68
N LEU A 403 3.31 35.51 23.61
CA LEU A 403 3.68 34.12 23.27
C LEU A 403 5.17 33.99 22.96
N LEU A 404 5.75 35.00 22.31
CA LEU A 404 7.15 34.96 21.87
C LEU A 404 8.08 34.95 23.09
N GLU A 405 7.86 35.87 24.01
CA GLU A 405 8.57 36.03 25.27
C GLU A 405 8.42 34.77 26.12
N PHE A 406 7.21 34.21 26.17
CA PHE A 406 6.94 32.96 26.87
C PHE A 406 7.77 31.79 26.31
N ILE A 407 7.80 31.60 24.99
CA ILE A 407 8.58 30.50 24.37
C ILE A 407 10.07 30.73 24.61
N GLN A 408 10.54 31.98 24.44
CA GLN A 408 11.94 32.36 24.65
C GLN A 408 12.37 32.30 26.12
N SER A 409 11.45 32.28 27.08
CA SER A 409 11.80 32.08 28.50
C SER A 409 11.95 30.59 28.87
N GLN A 410 11.59 29.66 27.99
CA GLN A 410 11.69 28.23 28.26
C GLN A 410 13.12 27.72 28.06
N PRO A 411 13.54 26.66 28.78
CA PRO A 411 14.78 25.96 28.46
C PRO A 411 14.69 25.27 27.09
N ASP A 412 15.84 24.90 26.53
CA ASP A 412 15.91 24.13 25.28
C ASP A 412 15.15 22.80 25.38
N GLY A 413 14.57 22.37 24.26
CA GLY A 413 13.76 21.16 24.18
C GLY A 413 12.25 21.40 24.40
N PRO A 414 11.49 20.36 24.78
CA PRO A 414 10.02 20.41 24.80
C PRO A 414 9.47 21.46 25.76
N ILE A 415 8.42 22.17 25.34
CA ILE A 415 7.82 23.26 26.15
C ILE A 415 6.65 22.77 27.01
N PHE A 416 5.83 21.85 26.47
CA PHE A 416 4.53 21.50 27.06
C PHE A 416 4.49 20.18 27.82
N TYR A 417 5.63 19.52 27.99
CA TYR A 417 5.78 18.36 28.86
C TYR A 417 7.21 18.27 29.38
N SER A 418 7.39 17.66 30.55
CA SER A 418 8.71 17.45 31.12
C SER A 418 9.37 16.22 30.47
N PRO A 419 10.53 16.38 29.81
CA PRO A 419 11.31 15.23 29.35
C PRO A 419 11.86 14.45 30.56
N LYS A 420 12.04 13.13 30.43
CA LYS A 420 12.81 12.34 31.41
C LYS A 420 14.13 11.92 30.75
N LYS A 421 15.19 11.75 31.54
CA LYS A 421 16.51 11.28 31.05
C LYS A 421 16.35 9.93 30.33
N ALA A 422 16.97 9.81 29.16
CA ALA A 422 16.73 8.82 28.10
C ALA A 422 15.35 8.99 27.40
N ASP A 423 15.30 9.84 26.37
CA ASP A 423 14.05 10.37 25.80
C ASP A 423 13.43 9.47 24.71
N GLU A 424 13.36 8.16 24.94
CA GLU A 424 12.67 7.20 24.04
C GLU A 424 11.13 7.41 23.99
N ASN A 425 10.57 8.25 24.87
CA ASN A 425 9.11 8.37 25.08
C ASN A 425 8.55 9.79 24.87
N SER A 426 9.28 10.70 24.23
CA SER A 426 8.88 12.09 23.96
C SER A 426 7.49 12.20 23.32
N GLY A 427 7.23 11.43 22.26
CA GLY A 427 5.95 11.42 21.54
C GLY A 427 4.75 10.93 22.38
N THR A 428 4.96 10.05 23.35
CA THR A 428 3.90 9.61 24.28
C THR A 428 3.53 10.71 25.26
N ARG A 429 4.51 11.48 25.73
CA ARG A 429 4.27 12.59 26.67
C ARG A 429 3.54 13.75 26.00
N ALA A 430 3.93 14.13 24.79
CA ALA A 430 3.21 15.13 23.99
C ALA A 430 1.73 14.73 23.80
N LYS A 431 1.46 13.47 23.43
CA LYS A 431 0.09 12.94 23.30
C LYS A 431 -0.68 13.01 24.61
N ASN A 432 -0.05 12.72 25.74
CA ASN A 432 -0.67 12.82 27.06
C ASN A 432 -1.00 14.28 27.44
N ALA A 433 -0.13 15.24 27.15
CA ALA A 433 -0.43 16.66 27.30
C ALA A 433 -1.65 17.06 26.45
N GLY A 434 -1.70 16.62 25.19
CA GLY A 434 -2.86 16.83 24.32
C GLY A 434 -4.15 16.18 24.84
N LYS A 435 -4.06 14.99 25.45
CA LYS A 435 -5.21 14.32 26.09
C LYS A 435 -5.73 15.14 27.28
N LYS A 436 -4.85 15.69 28.11
CA LYS A 436 -5.22 16.55 29.24
C LYS A 436 -5.92 17.82 28.79
N ILE A 437 -5.45 18.46 27.71
CA ILE A 437 -6.15 19.61 27.12
C ILE A 437 -7.56 19.20 26.68
N GLY A 438 -7.73 18.06 26.01
CA GLY A 438 -9.05 17.58 25.61
C GLY A 438 -9.98 17.28 26.80
N GLN A 439 -9.45 16.77 27.91
CA GLN A 439 -10.19 16.58 29.16
C GLN A 439 -10.58 17.92 29.80
N TRP A 440 -9.67 18.88 29.82
CA TRP A 440 -9.92 20.23 30.33
C TRP A 440 -10.97 20.98 29.50
N VAL A 441 -10.93 20.88 28.16
CA VAL A 441 -11.98 21.47 27.29
C VAL A 441 -13.38 20.94 27.62
N ARG A 442 -13.47 19.65 27.99
CA ARG A 442 -14.73 19.00 28.37
C ARG A 442 -15.20 19.43 29.76
N GLY A 443 -14.29 19.36 30.74
CA GLY A 443 -14.63 19.51 32.15
C GLY A 443 -14.68 20.96 32.63
N VAL A 444 -13.88 21.85 32.04
CA VAL A 444 -13.71 23.24 32.49
C VAL A 444 -14.28 24.22 31.46
N ALA A 445 -13.88 24.12 30.19
CA ALA A 445 -14.39 25.02 29.15
C ALA A 445 -15.83 24.70 28.70
N GLY A 446 -16.45 23.64 29.22
CA GLY A 446 -17.88 23.35 29.05
C GLY A 446 -18.30 22.80 27.69
N VAL A 447 -17.37 22.46 26.79
CA VAL A 447 -17.73 21.89 25.48
C VAL A 447 -18.04 20.40 25.65
N THR A 448 -19.27 20.03 26.00
CA THR A 448 -19.66 18.66 26.40
C THR A 448 -20.17 17.78 25.27
N ASP A 449 -20.58 18.35 24.13
CA ASP A 449 -21.14 17.58 23.02
C ASP A 449 -20.09 16.67 22.35
N LEU A 450 -20.32 15.37 22.44
CA LEU A 450 -19.41 14.31 22.01
C LEU A 450 -19.17 14.26 20.49
N ARG A 451 -19.98 14.96 19.70
CA ARG A 451 -19.84 15.02 18.24
C ARG A 451 -18.68 15.92 17.79
N VAL A 452 -18.20 16.82 18.65
CA VAL A 452 -16.94 17.54 18.44
C VAL A 452 -15.81 16.87 19.18
N TRP A 453 -14.69 16.67 18.51
CA TRP A 453 -13.49 16.11 19.10
C TRP A 453 -12.58 17.27 19.51
N PRO A 454 -12.33 17.50 20.82
CA PRO A 454 -11.58 18.68 21.27
C PRO A 454 -10.24 18.87 20.57
N ASN A 455 -9.52 17.77 20.30
CA ASN A 455 -8.21 17.80 19.65
C ASN A 455 -8.23 18.11 18.14
N HIS A 456 -9.42 18.10 17.52
CA HIS A 456 -9.63 18.39 16.10
C HIS A 456 -10.60 19.55 15.86
N GLY A 457 -11.31 20.02 16.88
CA GLY A 457 -12.28 21.11 16.79
C GLY A 457 -11.67 22.38 16.24
N TRP A 458 -10.47 22.76 16.72
CA TRP A 458 -9.73 23.93 16.24
C TRP A 458 -9.40 23.87 14.75
N ARG A 459 -8.90 22.73 14.25
CA ARG A 459 -8.59 22.55 12.83
C ARG A 459 -9.82 22.68 11.94
N HIS A 460 -10.95 22.13 12.38
CA HIS A 460 -12.22 22.27 11.66
C HIS A 460 -12.73 23.72 11.68
N ARG A 461 -12.61 24.40 12.81
CA ARG A 461 -12.94 25.83 12.94
C ARG A 461 -12.06 26.69 12.06
N PHE A 462 -10.73 26.54 12.13
CA PHE A 462 -9.77 27.25 11.28
C PHE A 462 -10.11 27.07 9.79
N LYS A 463 -10.42 25.85 9.34
CA LYS A 463 -10.85 25.61 7.96
C LYS A 463 -12.17 26.31 7.61
N THR A 464 -13.05 26.53 8.57
CA THR A 464 -14.32 27.26 8.38
C THR A 464 -14.01 28.75 8.25
N LEU A 465 -13.28 29.33 9.21
CA LEU A 465 -12.85 30.73 9.19
C LEU A 465 -12.02 31.06 7.95
N ALA A 466 -11.13 30.16 7.52
CA ALA A 466 -10.37 30.34 6.28
C ALA A 466 -11.27 30.53 5.06
N ARG A 467 -12.47 29.93 5.02
CA ARG A 467 -13.44 30.18 3.95
C ARG A 467 -14.17 31.50 4.16
N ASP A 468 -14.54 31.81 5.40
CA ASP A 468 -15.26 33.04 5.73
C ASP A 468 -14.43 34.31 5.45
N PHE A 469 -13.11 34.22 5.61
CA PHE A 469 -12.15 35.31 5.37
C PHE A 469 -11.37 35.18 4.06
N ASP A 470 -11.86 34.37 3.11
CA ASP A 470 -11.30 34.25 1.76
C ASP A 470 -9.78 33.96 1.74
N ILE A 471 -9.37 33.01 2.59
CA ILE A 471 -8.05 32.40 2.55
C ILE A 471 -8.12 31.24 1.55
N ASP A 472 -7.35 31.35 0.46
CA ASP A 472 -7.34 30.32 -0.58
C ASP A 472 -7.04 28.93 0.02
N THR A 473 -7.64 27.91 -0.60
CA THR A 473 -7.51 26.52 -0.15
C THR A 473 -6.05 26.07 -0.12
N GLU A 474 -5.21 26.53 -1.06
CA GLU A 474 -3.78 26.27 -1.10
C GLU A 474 -3.08 26.77 0.16
N TYR A 475 -3.22 28.06 0.50
CA TYR A 475 -2.63 28.65 1.70
C TYR A 475 -3.16 28.00 2.98
N SER A 476 -4.48 27.79 3.05
CA SER A 476 -5.10 27.13 4.19
C SER A 476 -4.60 25.68 4.35
N ASN A 477 -4.34 24.97 3.25
CA ASN A 477 -3.76 23.63 3.25
C ASN A 477 -2.30 23.64 3.67
N ALA A 478 -1.51 24.59 3.20
CA ALA A 478 -0.12 24.79 3.62
C ALA A 478 -0.02 25.06 5.13
N ILE A 479 -0.81 26.00 5.67
CA ILE A 479 -0.85 26.33 7.11
C ILE A 479 -1.21 25.10 7.95
N THR A 480 -2.23 24.35 7.52
CA THR A 480 -2.69 23.18 8.26
C THR A 480 -1.86 21.92 8.01
N GLY A 481 -1.04 21.87 6.95
CA GLY A 481 -0.34 20.66 6.51
C GLY A 481 -1.30 19.59 5.97
N HIS A 482 -2.20 19.96 5.04
CA HIS A 482 -2.95 19.01 4.24
C HIS A 482 -2.37 18.93 2.83
N GLU A 483 -2.21 17.72 2.32
CA GLU A 483 -1.94 17.47 0.90
C GLU A 483 -3.28 17.31 0.18
N ASP A 484 -3.45 17.96 -0.96
CA ASP A 484 -4.68 17.87 -1.77
C ASP A 484 -4.59 16.84 -2.91
N GLY A 485 -3.41 16.21 -3.06
CA GLY A 485 -3.14 15.13 -4.01
C GLY A 485 -3.05 15.58 -5.48
N ARG A 486 -3.04 16.89 -5.75
CA ARG A 486 -2.93 17.41 -7.12
C ARG A 486 -1.48 17.70 -7.48
N VAL A 487 -1.02 17.22 -8.64
CA VAL A 487 0.35 17.46 -9.13
C VAL A 487 0.67 18.96 -9.29
N SER A 488 -0.35 19.80 -9.49
CA SER A 488 -0.16 21.26 -9.62
C SER A 488 0.29 21.95 -8.33
N THR A 489 0.02 21.38 -7.14
CA THR A 489 0.48 21.97 -5.87
C THR A 489 1.96 21.74 -5.59
N ASP A 490 2.63 20.90 -6.39
CA ASP A 490 4.06 20.63 -6.27
C ASP A 490 4.92 21.70 -6.98
N TYR A 491 4.30 22.66 -7.68
CA TYR A 491 4.98 23.75 -8.39
C TYR A 491 4.87 25.09 -7.65
N GLY A 492 6.02 25.65 -7.27
CA GLY A 492 6.10 26.89 -6.50
C GLY A 492 6.11 26.65 -4.99
N GLU A 493 6.46 27.69 -4.23
CA GLU A 493 6.52 27.61 -2.77
C GLU A 493 5.57 28.59 -2.13
N THR A 494 4.84 28.12 -1.12
CA THR A 494 4.03 28.99 -0.27
C THR A 494 4.92 29.70 0.75
N THR A 495 5.45 30.86 0.37
CA THR A 495 6.36 31.63 1.24
C THR A 495 5.73 32.06 2.57
N VAL A 496 6.56 32.22 3.61
CA VAL A 496 6.14 32.73 4.93
C VAL A 496 5.39 34.07 4.82
N LYS A 497 5.82 34.96 3.92
CA LYS A 497 5.14 36.25 3.67
C LYS A 497 3.71 36.07 3.18
N ALA A 498 3.49 35.14 2.24
CA ALA A 498 2.15 34.83 1.73
C ALA A 498 1.29 34.22 2.83
N LEU A 499 1.83 33.26 3.59
CA LEU A 499 1.12 32.64 4.72
C LEU A 499 0.75 33.66 5.80
N TRP A 500 1.65 34.59 6.11
CA TRP A 500 1.42 35.60 7.14
C TRP A 500 0.39 36.65 6.70
N ARG A 501 0.39 37.04 5.41
CA ARG A 501 -0.68 37.84 4.81
C ARG A 501 -2.05 37.17 5.01
N GLU A 502 -2.13 35.86 4.76
CA GLU A 502 -3.39 35.12 4.93
C GLU A 502 -3.81 34.98 6.39
N ILE A 503 -2.86 34.68 7.29
CA ILE A 503 -3.14 34.55 8.73
C ILE A 503 -3.71 35.85 9.31
N GLN A 504 -3.20 37.02 8.86
CA GLN A 504 -3.70 38.34 9.30
C GLN A 504 -5.13 38.65 8.86
N LYS A 505 -5.71 37.90 7.92
CA LYS A 505 -7.13 38.05 7.57
C LYS A 505 -8.06 37.54 8.67
N LEU A 506 -7.56 36.67 9.56
CA LEU A 506 -8.34 36.16 10.67
C LEU A 506 -8.53 37.26 11.73
N PRO A 507 -9.74 37.43 12.27
CA PRO A 507 -9.99 38.45 13.28
C PRO A 507 -9.34 38.05 14.61
N HIS A 508 -9.14 39.06 15.45
CA HIS A 508 -8.79 38.83 16.85
C HIS A 508 -9.97 38.13 17.56
N TYR A 509 -9.66 37.29 18.55
CA TYR A 509 -10.66 36.80 19.49
C TYR A 509 -10.83 37.82 20.62
N ASP A 510 -12.04 38.31 20.80
CA ASP A 510 -12.41 39.21 21.90
C ASP A 510 -12.90 38.37 23.09
N VAL A 511 -11.98 38.01 24.00
CA VAL A 511 -12.25 37.11 25.15
C VAL A 511 -11.59 37.58 26.44
#